data_AF-A0A6C0BZX9-F1
#
_entry.id   AF-A0A6C0BZX9-F1
#
_cell.length_a   1.000
_cell.length_b   1.000
_cell.length_c   1.000
_cell.angle_alpha   90.00
_cell.angle_beta   90.00
_cell.angle_gamma   90.00
#
_symmetry.space_group_name_H-M   'P 1'
#
loop_
_entity.id
_entity.type
_entity.pdbx_description
1 polymer ?
#
loop_
_entity_poly.entity_id
_entity_poly.type
_entity_poly.pdbx_seq_one_letter_code
_entity_poly.pdbx_strand_id
1 'polypeptide(L)'
;MSVPVQIVSPQANKPCIGFVQDSVIGSWLLTRDDTVVPRSLAFALIASIRHTRQDLPSKDHYTGKEIFSVLLPPELHYRNKRTGVVIEHGFLVSGMLCKVTLGATSGGIVHSMYHSFGPTRTANFLSDTQRLVNRWLLHRGFSIKLSDCEPLDTTRDEVALAVRLAQQKVTKIMQTTQPLSAKHPNILTSQRIEETLSEIANRVLTNVGKVVHASLNEKTNSLYQAVLCASKGNLINVAQLVGCIGQTSVEGRRILICDPQEQFGQGDTLGKCGFVSSSYFSGLSHTEFFFHTMAGREGLIDTAVKTANTGYLQRRLMKAMETLTVAYDRTVRNANQNILQFQYGADDFDATYVLRQTLPCLTTSLSELENNFEPGGEWQMFKDVLLGFRERKWRFLLSESDTFVYCPGSVEDIYMMFQARSKMYKLAESDCLSSAECLARVNKLCEGCCVAPWSYRACYAVLLRWNLRYEAVRTFPTHVFDDMLAEITRRTHYALVAPGEAVGALSAQSISEPLTQLTLNTCGT
;
A
#
# COMPACT_ATOMS: atom_id res chain seq x y z
N MET A 1 14.58 8.01 22.00
CA MET A 1 13.90 7.09 21.06
C MET A 1 14.91 6.64 20.02
N SER A 2 15.11 5.33 19.85
CA SER A 2 16.01 4.81 18.82
C SER A 2 15.28 4.67 17.48
N VAL A 3 15.94 4.98 16.37
CA VAL A 3 15.37 4.89 15.01
C VAL A 3 14.86 3.48 14.67
N PRO A 4 15.54 2.37 15.04
CA PRO A 4 15.05 1.03 14.72
C PRO A 4 13.67 0.71 15.29
N VAL A 5 13.32 1.25 16.46
CA VAL A 5 12.00 1.02 17.10
C VAL A 5 10.89 1.85 16.40
N GLN A 6 11.27 2.88 15.66
CA GLN A 6 10.35 3.79 14.96
C GLN A 6 10.17 3.42 13.47
N ILE A 7 10.60 2.22 13.05
CA ILE A 7 10.43 1.77 11.66
C ILE A 7 8.94 1.60 11.32
N VAL A 8 8.14 1.07 12.25
CA VAL A 8 6.69 0.93 12.15
C VAL A 8 6.03 1.99 13.00
N SER A 9 5.05 2.69 12.42
CA SER A 9 4.32 3.75 13.10
C SER A 9 2.93 3.26 13.53
N PRO A 10 2.48 3.58 14.76
CA PRO A 10 1.13 3.29 15.23
C PRO A 10 0.04 4.12 14.53
N GLN A 11 0.39 5.17 13.77
CA GLN A 11 -0.58 6.00 13.06
C GLN A 11 -1.45 5.21 12.06
N ALA A 12 -0.83 4.28 11.34
CA ALA A 12 -1.45 3.54 10.25
C ALA A 12 -1.01 2.06 10.21
N ASN A 13 -0.41 1.60 11.30
CA ASN A 13 -0.04 0.20 11.53
C ASN A 13 0.78 -0.37 10.36
N LYS A 14 1.73 0.44 9.89
CA LYS A 14 2.57 0.16 8.72
C LYS A 14 3.95 0.79 8.90
N PRO A 15 4.97 0.31 8.17
CA PRO A 15 6.27 0.94 8.18
C PRO A 15 6.17 2.39 7.68
N CYS A 16 6.79 3.33 8.38
CA CYS A 16 7.03 4.69 7.87
C CYS A 16 8.42 4.80 7.21
N ILE A 17 9.32 3.87 7.51
CA ILE A 17 10.63 3.72 6.88
C ILE A 17 10.59 2.54 5.90
N GLY A 18 11.06 2.77 4.68
CA GLY A 18 11.23 1.74 3.65
C GLY A 18 12.22 2.19 2.59
N PHE A 19 12.48 1.33 1.60
CA PHE A 19 13.40 1.69 0.52
C PHE A 19 12.77 2.76 -0.39
N VAL A 20 13.61 3.72 -0.82
CA VAL A 20 13.22 4.82 -1.71
C VAL A 20 14.28 5.02 -2.80
N GLN A 21 13.91 5.72 -3.88
CA GLN A 21 14.83 6.17 -4.94
C GLN A 21 15.71 5.03 -5.50
N ASP A 22 17.02 5.22 -5.54
CA ASP A 22 18.01 4.34 -6.17
C ASP A 22 17.99 2.92 -5.62
N SER A 23 17.73 2.75 -4.32
CA SER A 23 17.65 1.40 -3.73
C SER A 23 16.44 0.63 -4.23
N VAL A 24 15.34 1.30 -4.59
CA VAL A 24 14.15 0.65 -5.18
C VAL A 24 14.43 0.29 -6.64
N ILE A 25 14.94 1.24 -7.44
CA ILE A 25 15.30 0.99 -8.85
C ILE A 25 16.34 -0.11 -8.92
N GLY A 26 17.39 -0.03 -8.11
CA GLY A 26 18.47 -1.00 -8.09
C GLY A 26 17.99 -2.38 -7.68
N SER A 27 17.12 -2.50 -6.67
CA SER A 27 16.54 -3.79 -6.27
C SER A 27 15.66 -4.37 -7.38
N TRP A 28 14.85 -3.53 -8.03
CA TRP A 28 14.01 -3.95 -9.14
C TRP A 28 14.84 -4.46 -10.31
N LEU A 29 15.83 -3.68 -10.75
CA LEU A 29 16.71 -4.04 -11.85
C LEU A 29 17.59 -5.27 -11.52
N LEU A 30 18.03 -5.42 -10.28
CA LEU A 30 18.83 -6.57 -9.83
C LEU A 30 17.99 -7.85 -9.87
N THR A 31 16.73 -7.78 -9.43
CA THR A 31 15.85 -8.95 -9.31
C THR A 31 15.10 -9.34 -10.58
N ARG A 32 15.43 -8.73 -11.72
CA ARG A 32 14.91 -9.15 -13.03
C ARG A 32 15.44 -10.53 -13.42
N ASP A 33 14.64 -11.26 -14.19
CA ASP A 33 14.97 -12.61 -14.66
C ASP A 33 16.14 -12.64 -15.66
N ASP A 34 16.41 -11.52 -16.34
CA ASP A 34 17.52 -11.37 -17.30
C ASP A 34 18.85 -10.98 -16.64
N THR A 35 18.86 -10.64 -15.35
CA THR A 35 20.07 -10.18 -14.66
C THR A 35 20.93 -11.34 -14.20
N VAL A 36 22.08 -11.50 -14.87
CA VAL A 36 23.15 -12.44 -14.50
C VAL A 36 24.36 -11.66 -14.01
N VAL A 37 24.95 -12.10 -12.90
CA VAL A 37 26.10 -11.46 -12.25
C VAL A 37 27.27 -12.46 -12.21
N PRO A 38 28.46 -12.09 -12.70
CA PRO A 38 29.63 -12.96 -12.66
C PRO A 38 30.12 -13.14 -11.22
N ARG A 39 30.69 -14.30 -10.91
CA ARG A 39 31.17 -14.67 -9.57
C ARG A 39 32.04 -13.61 -8.89
N SER A 40 32.97 -12.97 -9.63
CA SER A 40 33.85 -11.93 -9.10
C SER A 40 33.07 -10.73 -8.55
N LEU A 41 32.08 -10.26 -9.31
CA LEU A 41 31.21 -9.17 -8.91
C LEU A 41 30.29 -9.60 -7.78
N ALA A 42 29.69 -10.80 -7.86
CA ALA A 42 28.81 -11.33 -6.83
C ALA A 42 29.50 -11.36 -5.46
N PHE A 43 30.75 -11.84 -5.38
CA PHE A 43 31.52 -11.83 -4.13
C PHE A 43 31.88 -10.43 -3.66
N ALA A 44 32.19 -9.48 -4.56
CA ALA A 44 32.45 -8.10 -4.18
C ALA A 44 31.19 -7.42 -3.59
N LEU A 45 30.00 -7.75 -4.11
CA LEU A 45 28.72 -7.29 -3.59
C LEU A 45 28.42 -7.91 -2.23
N ILE A 46 28.57 -9.23 -2.10
CA ILE A 46 28.32 -9.94 -0.84
C ILE A 46 29.30 -9.49 0.26
N ALA A 47 30.55 -9.17 -0.09
CA ALA A 47 31.53 -8.63 0.85
C ALA A 47 31.14 -7.24 1.41
N SER A 48 30.18 -6.54 0.80
CA SER A 48 29.67 -5.26 1.32
C SER A 48 28.65 -5.41 2.45
N ILE A 49 28.08 -6.60 2.61
CA ILE A 49 27.12 -6.94 3.67
C ILE A 49 27.87 -7.11 4.99
N ARG A 50 27.33 -6.56 6.09
CA ARG A 50 28.00 -6.64 7.40
C ARG A 50 27.33 -7.57 8.41
N HIS A 51 26.03 -7.81 8.30
CA HIS A 51 25.27 -8.42 9.41
C HIS A 51 24.72 -9.81 9.10
N THR A 52 23.89 -9.94 8.06
CA THR A 52 23.22 -11.22 7.76
C THR A 52 23.63 -11.70 6.39
N ARG A 53 24.24 -12.89 6.33
CA ARG A 53 24.65 -13.54 5.09
C ARG A 53 24.22 -15.00 5.13
N GLN A 54 23.40 -15.40 4.16
CA GLN A 54 23.28 -16.80 3.81
C GLN A 54 24.44 -17.23 2.91
N ASP A 55 24.87 -18.48 3.06
CA ASP A 55 25.86 -19.06 2.16
C ASP A 55 25.19 -19.42 0.82
N LEU A 56 25.84 -19.02 -0.27
CA LEU A 56 25.44 -19.40 -1.61
C LEU A 56 26.33 -20.55 -2.12
N PRO A 57 25.76 -21.51 -2.86
CA PRO A 57 26.56 -22.54 -3.52
C PRO A 57 27.56 -21.89 -4.48
N SER A 58 28.76 -22.45 -4.60
CA SER A 58 29.77 -21.95 -5.53
C SER A 58 29.32 -22.19 -6.97
N LYS A 59 29.02 -21.11 -7.70
CA LYS A 59 28.65 -21.10 -9.12
C LYS A 59 29.51 -20.07 -9.85
N ASP A 60 29.70 -20.26 -11.16
CA ASP A 60 30.42 -19.28 -12.01
C ASP A 60 29.61 -18.00 -12.24
N HIS A 61 28.29 -18.15 -12.26
CA HIS A 61 27.33 -17.07 -12.46
C HIS A 61 26.20 -17.20 -11.44
N TYR A 62 25.74 -16.06 -10.96
CA TYR A 62 24.61 -15.96 -10.04
C TYR A 62 23.51 -15.10 -10.67
N THR A 63 22.26 -15.46 -10.40
CA THR A 63 21.13 -14.57 -10.69
C THR A 63 21.08 -13.45 -9.66
N GLY A 64 20.55 -12.30 -10.05
CA GLY A 64 20.40 -11.20 -9.08
C GLY A 64 19.43 -11.51 -7.92
N LYS A 65 18.47 -12.42 -8.13
CA LYS A 65 17.59 -12.93 -7.06
C LYS A 65 18.35 -13.78 -6.04
N GLU A 66 19.26 -14.64 -6.47
CA GLU A 66 20.13 -15.41 -5.56
C GLU A 66 21.00 -14.47 -4.72
N ILE A 67 21.57 -13.43 -5.35
CA ILE A 67 22.38 -12.42 -4.65
C ILE A 67 21.55 -11.67 -3.61
N PHE A 68 20.32 -11.27 -3.96
CA PHE A 68 19.44 -10.58 -3.02
C PHE A 68 19.02 -11.50 -1.86
N SER A 69 18.82 -12.80 -2.12
CA SER A 69 18.41 -13.80 -1.13
C SER A 69 19.42 -13.94 0.02
N VAL A 70 20.70 -13.61 -0.20
CA VAL A 70 21.74 -13.60 0.83
C VAL A 70 21.37 -12.73 2.04
N LEU A 71 20.62 -11.65 1.81
CA LEU A 71 20.21 -10.67 2.82
C LEU A 71 19.04 -11.17 3.69
N LEU A 72 18.29 -12.16 3.21
CA LEU A 72 17.05 -12.59 3.82
C LEU A 72 17.32 -13.67 4.89
N PRO A 73 16.60 -13.67 6.02
CA PRO A 73 16.60 -14.79 6.96
C PRO A 73 16.02 -16.07 6.34
N PRO A 74 16.55 -17.27 6.64
CA PRO A 74 16.01 -18.52 6.14
C PRO A 74 14.60 -18.82 6.66
N GLU A 75 14.19 -18.22 7.79
CA GLU A 75 12.84 -18.36 8.33
C GLU A 75 11.82 -17.40 7.70
N LEU A 76 12.26 -16.46 6.86
CA LEU A 76 11.37 -15.51 6.23
C LEU A 76 10.55 -16.19 5.12
N HIS A 77 9.24 -16.12 5.27
CA HIS A 77 8.27 -16.46 4.23
C HIS A 77 7.49 -15.19 3.84
N TYR A 78 7.37 -14.93 2.55
CA TYR A 78 6.64 -13.78 2.04
C TYR A 78 5.99 -14.11 0.71
N ARG A 79 4.69 -13.79 0.58
CA ARG A 79 3.96 -14.02 -0.66
C ARG A 79 3.07 -12.82 -0.96
N ASN A 80 3.25 -12.25 -2.15
CA ASN A 80 2.42 -11.17 -2.64
C ASN A 80 1.77 -11.55 -3.98
N LYS A 81 0.47 -11.84 -3.94
CA LYS A 81 -0.30 -12.23 -5.14
C LYS A 81 -0.33 -11.14 -6.22
N ARG A 82 -0.23 -9.86 -5.85
CA ARG A 82 -0.31 -8.74 -6.79
C ARG A 82 0.97 -8.55 -7.60
N THR A 83 2.13 -8.73 -6.98
CA THR A 83 3.43 -8.55 -7.62
C THR A 83 4.06 -9.87 -8.08
N GLY A 84 3.49 -11.01 -7.71
CA GLY A 84 4.05 -12.33 -7.98
C GLY A 84 5.33 -12.63 -7.20
N VAL A 85 5.65 -11.81 -6.19
CA VAL A 85 6.85 -11.99 -5.36
C VAL A 85 6.63 -13.10 -4.35
N VAL A 86 7.50 -14.10 -4.39
CA VAL A 86 7.48 -15.25 -3.49
C VAL A 86 8.88 -15.45 -2.90
N ILE A 87 8.94 -15.40 -1.58
CA ILE A 87 10.13 -15.70 -0.78
C ILE A 87 9.80 -16.93 0.06
N GLU A 88 10.55 -18.00 -0.17
CA GLU A 88 10.41 -19.26 0.56
C GLU A 88 11.78 -19.64 1.11
N HIS A 89 11.84 -19.96 2.40
CA HIS A 89 13.07 -20.33 3.09
C HIS A 89 14.20 -19.28 2.97
N GLY A 90 13.83 -17.99 2.94
CA GLY A 90 14.78 -16.89 2.71
C GLY A 90 15.33 -16.81 1.28
N PHE A 91 14.83 -17.59 0.33
CA PHE A 91 15.18 -17.47 -1.09
C PHE A 91 14.07 -16.78 -1.87
N LEU A 92 14.44 -15.76 -2.65
CA LEU A 92 13.56 -15.09 -3.60
C LEU A 92 13.38 -15.97 -4.84
N VAL A 93 12.26 -16.70 -4.89
CA VAL A 93 11.96 -17.67 -5.94
C VAL A 93 11.43 -16.96 -7.19
N SER A 94 10.44 -16.08 -7.02
CA SER A 94 9.75 -15.42 -8.13
C SER A 94 9.46 -13.96 -7.85
N GLY A 95 9.19 -13.21 -8.92
CA GLY A 95 8.81 -11.81 -8.90
C GLY A 95 9.99 -10.83 -8.83
N MET A 96 9.69 -9.58 -9.18
CA MET A 96 10.63 -8.45 -9.13
C MET A 96 10.29 -7.58 -7.92
N LEU A 97 11.32 -7.11 -7.21
CA LEU A 97 11.12 -6.28 -6.02
C LEU A 97 10.84 -4.83 -6.42
N CYS A 98 9.73 -4.27 -5.97
CA CYS A 98 9.33 -2.89 -6.26
C CYS A 98 8.96 -2.14 -4.98
N LYS A 99 8.55 -0.87 -5.07
CA LYS A 99 8.10 -0.09 -3.90
C LYS A 99 6.95 -0.75 -3.14
N VAL A 100 6.08 -1.52 -3.81
CA VAL A 100 4.97 -2.23 -3.14
C VAL A 100 5.50 -3.29 -2.18
N THR A 101 6.60 -3.99 -2.52
CA THR A 101 7.17 -5.05 -1.69
C THR A 101 8.22 -4.54 -0.70
N LEU A 102 9.06 -3.59 -1.10
CA LEU A 102 10.21 -3.09 -0.33
C LEU A 102 9.97 -1.72 0.33
N GLY A 103 8.96 -0.96 -0.12
CA GLY A 103 8.66 0.35 0.43
C GLY A 103 7.94 0.30 1.79
N ALA A 104 7.51 1.48 2.23
CA ALA A 104 6.69 1.72 3.41
C ALA A 104 5.23 1.26 3.24
N THR A 105 5.05 -0.01 2.86
CA THR A 105 3.75 -0.63 2.54
C THR A 105 3.33 -1.60 3.64
N SER A 106 2.05 -1.57 4.03
CA SER A 106 1.50 -2.55 4.97
C SER A 106 1.53 -3.95 4.34
N GLY A 107 2.14 -4.90 5.06
CA GLY A 107 2.38 -6.25 4.53
C GLY A 107 3.46 -6.28 3.43
N GLY A 108 4.39 -5.32 3.44
CA GLY A 108 5.64 -5.41 2.68
C GLY A 108 6.70 -6.24 3.43
N ILE A 109 7.81 -6.53 2.76
CA ILE A 109 8.93 -7.32 3.31
C ILE A 109 9.50 -6.66 4.57
N VAL A 110 9.65 -5.31 4.57
CA VAL A 110 10.13 -4.56 5.74
C VAL A 110 9.18 -4.73 6.93
N HIS A 111 7.87 -4.78 6.68
CA HIS A 111 6.87 -4.98 7.72
C HIS A 111 6.96 -6.39 8.32
N SER A 112 6.99 -7.41 7.45
CA SER A 112 7.13 -8.81 7.88
C SER A 112 8.44 -9.05 8.63
N MET A 113 9.53 -8.41 8.21
CA MET A 113 10.83 -8.46 8.91
C MET A 113 10.74 -7.86 10.32
N TYR A 114 10.07 -6.71 10.46
CA TYR A 114 9.91 -6.03 11.74
C TYR A 114 9.15 -6.89 12.76
N HIS A 115 8.03 -7.48 12.35
CA HIS A 115 7.21 -8.30 13.25
C HIS A 115 7.79 -9.68 13.54
N SER A 116 8.48 -10.29 12.56
CA SER A 116 9.00 -11.64 12.72
C SER A 116 10.35 -11.67 13.45
N PHE A 117 11.20 -10.66 13.22
CA PHE A 117 12.59 -10.67 13.69
C PHE A 117 12.98 -9.46 14.54
N GLY A 118 12.09 -8.49 14.69
CA GLY A 118 12.29 -7.32 15.53
C GLY A 118 12.99 -6.13 14.85
N PRO A 119 13.10 -5.01 15.59
CA PRO A 119 13.56 -3.73 15.05
C PRO A 119 15.02 -3.75 14.61
N THR A 120 15.91 -4.33 15.42
CA THR A 120 17.36 -4.34 15.16
C THR A 120 17.72 -5.10 13.89
N ARG A 121 17.13 -6.29 13.69
CA ARG A 121 17.38 -7.11 12.50
C ARG A 121 16.84 -6.43 11.24
N THR A 122 15.70 -5.73 11.35
CA THR A 122 15.11 -4.96 10.25
C THR A 122 15.98 -3.76 9.87
N ALA A 123 16.54 -3.03 10.84
CA ALA A 123 17.46 -1.93 10.59
C ALA A 123 18.76 -2.40 9.89
N ASN A 124 19.29 -3.55 10.31
CA ASN A 124 20.45 -4.18 9.67
C ASN A 124 20.12 -4.59 8.22
N PHE A 125 18.95 -5.19 8.00
CA PHE A 125 18.46 -5.54 6.66
C PHE A 125 18.34 -4.31 5.74
N LEU A 126 17.76 -3.20 6.23
CA LEU A 126 17.68 -1.94 5.47
C LEU A 126 19.07 -1.44 5.07
N SER A 127 20.02 -1.44 6.00
CA SER A 127 21.39 -0.96 5.78
C SER A 127 22.17 -1.84 4.80
N ASP A 128 22.14 -3.15 4.99
CA ASP A 128 22.88 -4.09 4.15
C ASP A 128 22.31 -4.19 2.73
N THR A 129 20.98 -4.10 2.59
CA THR A 129 20.34 -4.04 1.27
C THR A 129 20.77 -2.78 0.50
N GLN A 130 20.80 -1.62 1.15
CA GLN A 130 21.29 -0.38 0.52
C GLN A 130 22.75 -0.52 0.08
N ARG A 131 23.63 -1.09 0.91
CA ARG A 131 25.05 -1.30 0.56
C ARG A 131 25.19 -2.19 -0.67
N LEU A 132 24.49 -3.32 -0.71
CA LEU A 132 24.55 -4.28 -1.81
C LEU A 132 24.00 -3.66 -3.11
N VAL A 133 22.80 -3.09 -3.03
CA VAL A 133 22.09 -2.57 -4.21
C VAL A 133 22.77 -1.34 -4.78
N ASN A 134 23.18 -0.40 -3.93
CA ASN A 134 23.86 0.82 -4.41
C ASN A 134 25.22 0.46 -5.03
N ARG A 135 25.95 -0.50 -4.45
CA ARG A 135 27.22 -0.97 -5.05
C ARG A 135 26.99 -1.64 -6.39
N TRP A 136 25.95 -2.46 -6.53
CA TRP A 136 25.60 -3.05 -7.81
C TRP A 136 25.18 -1.99 -8.84
N LEU A 137 24.41 -0.99 -8.42
CA LEU A 137 23.99 0.11 -9.28
C LEU A 137 25.16 0.95 -9.77
N LEU A 138 26.22 1.13 -8.97
CA LEU A 138 27.47 1.78 -9.40
C LEU A 138 28.16 1.04 -10.54
N HIS A 139 28.10 -0.30 -10.58
CA HIS A 139 28.69 -1.09 -11.66
C HIS A 139 27.82 -1.14 -12.90
N ARG A 140 26.48 -1.21 -12.75
CA ARG A 140 25.53 -1.24 -13.86
C ARG A 140 25.35 0.14 -14.52
N GLY A 141 25.24 1.18 -13.71
CA GLY A 141 24.78 2.51 -14.10
C GLY A 141 23.26 2.58 -14.31
N PHE A 142 22.68 3.75 -14.06
CA PHE A 142 21.30 4.07 -14.42
C PHE A 142 21.19 5.55 -14.77
N SER A 143 20.53 5.86 -15.88
CA SER A 143 20.35 7.23 -16.36
C SER A 143 19.09 7.32 -17.22
N ILE A 144 18.47 8.50 -17.20
CA ILE A 144 17.30 8.83 -18.03
C ILE A 144 17.75 9.82 -19.10
N LYS A 145 17.36 9.57 -20.33
CA LYS A 145 17.73 10.38 -21.50
C LYS A 145 16.52 11.14 -22.02
N LEU A 146 16.76 12.21 -22.78
CA LEU A 146 15.69 12.93 -23.48
C LEU A 146 14.97 12.02 -24.50
N SER A 147 15.69 11.09 -25.14
CA SER A 147 15.14 10.08 -26.04
C SER A 147 14.14 9.14 -25.37
N ASP A 148 14.17 8.99 -24.04
CA ASP A 148 13.18 8.18 -23.31
C ASP A 148 11.79 8.86 -23.29
N CYS A 149 11.73 10.16 -23.57
CA CYS A 149 10.49 10.93 -23.68
C CYS A 149 9.99 11.09 -25.13
N GLU A 150 10.75 10.60 -26.11
CA GLU A 150 10.41 10.78 -27.52
C GLU A 150 9.32 9.76 -27.95
N PRO A 151 8.14 10.22 -28.40
CA PRO A 151 7.10 9.32 -28.90
C PRO A 151 7.47 8.76 -30.28
N LEU A 152 7.08 7.51 -30.53
CA LEU A 152 7.05 6.94 -31.88
C LEU A 152 6.03 7.70 -32.74
N ASP A 153 6.26 7.79 -34.05
CA ASP A 153 5.35 8.50 -34.97
C ASP A 153 3.93 7.91 -34.93
N THR A 154 3.80 6.59 -34.83
CA THR A 154 2.51 5.91 -34.66
C THR A 154 1.79 6.37 -33.39
N THR A 155 2.52 6.51 -32.28
CA THR A 155 1.97 7.00 -31.01
C THR A 155 1.55 8.46 -31.14
N ARG A 156 2.36 9.29 -31.81
CA ARG A 156 2.05 10.71 -32.05
C ARG A 156 0.76 10.86 -32.87
N ASP A 157 0.59 10.05 -33.91
CA ASP A 157 -0.62 10.07 -34.75
C ASP A 157 -1.87 9.61 -33.98
N GLU A 158 -1.77 8.55 -33.19
CA GLU A 158 -2.86 8.06 -32.35
C GLU A 158 -3.27 9.09 -31.28
N VAL A 159 -2.29 9.76 -30.66
CA VAL A 159 -2.55 10.83 -29.68
C VAL A 159 -3.22 12.02 -30.36
N ALA A 160 -2.72 12.45 -31.53
CA ALA A 160 -3.32 13.53 -32.29
C ALA A 160 -4.77 13.20 -32.71
N LEU A 161 -5.04 11.96 -33.10
CA LEU A 161 -6.37 11.47 -33.42
C LEU A 161 -7.30 11.49 -32.20
N ALA A 162 -6.83 11.01 -31.04
CA ALA A 162 -7.61 11.02 -29.80
C ALA A 162 -8.02 12.45 -29.39
N VAL A 163 -7.10 13.41 -29.50
CA VAL A 163 -7.38 14.83 -29.23
C VAL A 163 -8.38 15.41 -30.23
N ARG A 164 -8.20 15.16 -31.54
CA ARG A 164 -9.13 15.63 -32.58
C ARG A 164 -10.55 15.10 -32.38
N LEU A 165 -10.69 13.82 -32.05
CA LEU A 165 -12.00 13.21 -31.75
C LEU A 165 -12.69 13.87 -30.55
N ALA A 166 -11.92 14.21 -29.50
CA ALA A 166 -12.45 14.91 -28.34
C ALA A 166 -12.91 16.33 -28.69
N GLN A 167 -12.11 17.07 -29.46
CA GLN A 167 -12.48 18.40 -29.96
C GLN A 167 -13.78 18.36 -30.77
N GLN A 168 -13.91 17.40 -31.71
CA GLN A 168 -15.13 17.23 -32.50
C GLN A 168 -16.37 16.92 -31.63
N LYS A 169 -16.22 16.06 -30.61
CA LYS A 169 -17.30 15.75 -29.66
C LYS A 169 -17.75 16.99 -28.90
N VAL A 170 -16.80 17.78 -28.39
CA VAL A 170 -17.07 19.03 -27.67
C VAL A 170 -17.79 20.03 -28.57
N THR A 171 -17.30 20.25 -29.79
CA THR A 171 -17.96 21.13 -30.76
C THR A 171 -19.38 20.68 -31.09
N LYS A 172 -19.61 19.37 -31.28
CA LYS A 172 -20.94 18.81 -31.55
C LYS A 172 -21.90 19.03 -30.37
N ILE A 173 -21.44 18.81 -29.14
CA ILE A 173 -22.23 19.06 -27.93
C ILE A 173 -22.58 20.54 -27.85
N MET A 174 -21.62 21.45 -28.06
CA MET A 174 -21.88 22.88 -27.99
C MET A 174 -22.88 23.35 -29.05
N GLN A 175 -22.75 22.89 -30.29
CA GLN A 175 -23.70 23.20 -31.37
C GLN A 175 -25.11 22.69 -31.08
N THR A 176 -25.24 21.54 -30.43
CA THR A 176 -26.55 20.95 -30.08
C THR A 176 -27.17 21.66 -28.88
N THR A 177 -26.35 22.01 -27.89
CA THR A 177 -26.80 22.46 -26.58
C THR A 177 -27.06 23.98 -26.52
N GLN A 178 -26.32 24.81 -27.25
CA GLN A 178 -26.57 26.25 -27.33
C GLN A 178 -28.04 26.61 -27.70
N PRO A 179 -28.66 26.03 -28.75
CA PRO A 179 -30.06 26.32 -29.07
C PRO A 179 -31.07 25.68 -28.12
N LEU A 180 -30.74 24.55 -27.47
CA LEU A 180 -31.62 23.86 -26.53
C LEU A 180 -31.64 24.53 -25.14
N SER A 181 -30.50 25.03 -24.69
CA SER A 181 -30.38 25.80 -23.43
C SER A 181 -31.23 27.07 -23.47
N ALA A 182 -31.35 27.71 -24.64
CA ALA A 182 -32.21 28.89 -24.83
C ALA A 182 -33.72 28.55 -24.76
N LYS A 183 -34.09 27.29 -25.03
CA LYS A 183 -35.50 26.84 -25.05
C LYS A 183 -35.97 26.20 -23.73
N HIS A 184 -35.08 25.55 -22.98
CA HIS A 184 -35.42 24.84 -21.74
C HIS A 184 -34.41 25.08 -20.60
N PRO A 185 -34.43 26.27 -19.97
CA PRO A 185 -33.46 26.64 -18.92
C PRO A 185 -33.54 25.77 -17.65
N ASN A 186 -34.69 25.14 -17.37
CA ASN A 186 -34.89 24.33 -16.16
C ASN A 186 -34.38 22.88 -16.28
N ILE A 187 -33.99 22.42 -17.48
CA ILE A 187 -33.58 21.02 -17.73
C ILE A 187 -32.08 20.90 -18.02
N LEU A 188 -31.52 21.88 -18.76
CA LEU A 188 -30.10 21.95 -19.13
C LEU A 188 -29.45 23.13 -18.39
N THR A 189 -29.00 22.88 -17.16
CA THR A 189 -28.19 23.85 -16.43
C THR A 189 -26.81 23.96 -17.08
N SER A 190 -26.27 25.17 -17.20
CA SER A 190 -24.88 25.42 -17.63
C SER A 190 -23.86 24.54 -16.88
N GLN A 191 -24.14 24.23 -15.61
CA GLN A 191 -23.33 23.31 -14.79
C GLN A 191 -23.26 21.88 -15.33
N ARG A 192 -24.38 21.25 -15.70
CA ARG A 192 -24.38 19.87 -16.23
C ARG A 192 -23.62 19.76 -17.55
N ILE A 193 -23.71 20.80 -18.36
CA ILE A 193 -22.99 20.90 -19.64
C ILE A 193 -21.49 20.97 -19.34
N GLU A 194 -21.10 21.83 -18.40
CA GLU A 194 -19.71 21.99 -18.00
C GLU A 194 -19.12 20.72 -17.36
N GLU A 195 -19.89 20.02 -16.54
CA GLU A 195 -19.53 18.71 -15.99
C GLU A 195 -19.28 17.69 -17.11
N THR A 196 -20.18 17.62 -18.08
CA THR A 196 -20.05 16.71 -19.24
C THR A 196 -18.81 17.04 -20.08
N LEU A 197 -18.55 18.33 -20.32
CA LEU A 197 -17.39 18.79 -21.09
C LEU A 197 -16.08 18.50 -20.35
N SER A 198 -16.04 18.75 -19.06
CA SER A 198 -14.90 18.46 -18.19
C SER A 198 -14.61 16.95 -18.15
N GLU A 199 -15.64 16.12 -18.06
CA GLU A 199 -15.49 14.66 -18.10
C GLU A 199 -14.88 14.18 -19.43
N ILE A 200 -15.36 14.72 -20.56
CA ILE A 200 -14.81 14.39 -21.89
C ILE A 200 -13.33 14.77 -21.96
N ALA A 201 -12.97 15.97 -21.48
CA ALA A 201 -11.60 16.47 -21.49
C ALA A 201 -10.67 15.61 -20.61
N ASN A 202 -11.11 15.25 -19.40
CA ASN A 202 -10.36 14.40 -18.47
C ASN A 202 -10.17 12.97 -19.00
N ARG A 203 -11.16 12.44 -19.74
CA ARG A 203 -11.04 11.13 -20.40
C ARG A 203 -9.96 11.09 -21.48
N VAL A 204 -9.61 12.22 -22.11
CA VAL A 204 -8.56 12.27 -23.14
C VAL A 204 -7.22 11.85 -22.55
N LEU A 205 -6.81 12.43 -21.42
CA LEU A 205 -5.53 12.11 -20.78
C LEU A 205 -5.45 10.63 -20.39
N THR A 206 -6.57 10.05 -19.92
CA THR A 206 -6.64 8.62 -19.58
C THR A 206 -6.45 7.74 -20.82
N ASN A 207 -7.05 8.10 -21.96
CA ASN A 207 -6.90 7.34 -23.20
C ASN A 207 -5.51 7.49 -23.81
N VAL A 208 -4.98 8.72 -23.83
CA VAL A 208 -3.61 9.02 -24.27
C VAL A 208 -2.59 8.27 -23.40
N GLY A 209 -2.80 8.23 -22.09
CA GLY A 209 -1.96 7.45 -21.18
C GLY A 209 -1.89 5.97 -21.58
N LYS A 210 -3.03 5.33 -21.88
CA LYS A 210 -3.05 3.92 -22.34
C LYS A 210 -2.26 3.71 -23.62
N VAL A 211 -2.40 4.61 -24.59
CA VAL A 211 -1.67 4.57 -25.87
C VAL A 211 -0.15 4.69 -25.62
N VAL A 212 0.26 5.68 -24.82
CA VAL A 212 1.66 5.89 -24.45
C VAL A 212 2.24 4.69 -23.69
N HIS A 213 1.49 4.10 -22.75
CA HIS A 213 1.99 2.93 -22.02
C HIS A 213 2.13 1.68 -22.88
N ALA A 214 1.29 1.52 -23.91
CA ALA A 214 1.40 0.42 -24.84
C ALA A 214 2.60 0.56 -25.79
N SER A 215 3.04 1.79 -26.07
CA SER A 215 4.16 2.05 -26.98
C SER A 215 5.53 2.00 -26.31
N LEU A 216 5.62 2.23 -25.00
CA LEU A 216 6.88 2.24 -24.26
C LEU A 216 7.32 0.83 -23.83
N ASN A 217 8.58 0.50 -24.12
CA ASN A 217 9.16 -0.79 -23.75
C ASN A 217 9.79 -0.76 -22.35
N GLU A 218 9.32 -1.65 -21.46
CA GLU A 218 9.82 -1.85 -20.09
C GLU A 218 11.31 -2.18 -20.00
N LYS A 219 11.91 -2.80 -21.01
CA LYS A 219 13.33 -3.20 -20.95
C LYS A 219 14.30 -2.10 -21.34
N THR A 220 13.90 -1.20 -22.23
CA THR A 220 14.80 -0.22 -22.83
C THR A 220 14.60 1.19 -22.30
N ASN A 221 13.37 1.56 -21.93
CA ASN A 221 13.06 2.92 -21.52
C ASN A 221 13.29 3.13 -20.00
N SER A 222 14.32 3.88 -19.65
CA SER A 222 14.69 4.13 -18.25
C SER A 222 13.63 4.95 -17.48
N LEU A 223 12.99 5.92 -18.13
CA LEU A 223 11.91 6.71 -17.52
C LEU A 223 10.75 5.80 -17.10
N TYR A 224 10.35 4.90 -18.01
CA TYR A 224 9.26 3.97 -17.76
C TYR A 224 9.63 2.95 -16.67
N GLN A 225 10.87 2.46 -16.64
CA GLN A 225 11.38 1.62 -15.55
C GLN A 225 11.28 2.29 -14.17
N ALA A 226 11.64 3.58 -14.07
CA ALA A 226 11.57 4.32 -12.81
C ALA A 226 10.13 4.42 -12.27
N VAL A 227 9.16 4.54 -13.16
CA VAL A 227 7.73 4.59 -12.83
C VAL A 227 7.16 3.20 -12.51
N LEU A 228 7.52 2.16 -13.25
CA LEU A 228 7.07 0.79 -13.01
C LEU A 228 7.55 0.24 -11.65
N CYS A 229 8.80 0.50 -11.28
CA CYS A 229 9.30 0.15 -9.94
C CYS A 229 8.73 1.07 -8.83
N ALA A 230 8.02 2.14 -9.22
CA ALA A 230 7.44 3.17 -8.38
C ALA A 230 8.47 3.92 -7.51
N SER A 231 9.70 4.07 -8.01
CA SER A 231 10.75 4.83 -7.32
C SER A 231 10.47 6.33 -7.34
N LYS A 232 10.08 6.87 -8.50
CA LYS A 232 9.72 8.27 -8.71
C LYS A 232 8.84 8.41 -9.95
N GLY A 233 7.86 9.31 -9.87
CA GLY A 233 6.88 9.54 -10.93
C GLY A 233 5.70 8.55 -10.90
N ASN A 234 4.65 8.88 -11.64
CA ASN A 234 3.49 8.04 -11.88
C ASN A 234 3.21 7.95 -13.39
N LEU A 235 2.34 7.03 -13.79
CA LEU A 235 1.90 6.81 -15.17
C LEU A 235 1.36 8.08 -15.83
N ILE A 236 0.63 8.92 -15.08
CA ILE A 236 0.14 10.22 -15.56
C ILE A 236 1.30 11.13 -15.98
N ASN A 237 2.40 11.18 -15.22
CA ASN A 237 3.55 12.03 -15.54
C ASN A 237 4.18 11.61 -16.87
N VAL A 238 4.25 10.31 -17.15
CA VAL A 238 4.75 9.79 -18.44
C VAL A 238 3.80 10.17 -19.58
N ALA A 239 2.49 10.05 -19.36
CA ALA A 239 1.48 10.46 -20.33
C ALA A 239 1.56 11.96 -20.66
N GLN A 240 1.86 12.82 -19.66
CA GLN A 240 2.01 14.26 -19.85
C GLN A 240 3.35 14.65 -20.51
N LEU A 241 4.42 13.91 -20.22
CA LEU A 241 5.72 14.11 -20.86
C LEU A 241 5.69 13.78 -22.35
N VAL A 242 5.10 12.64 -22.70
CA VAL A 242 5.16 12.05 -24.06
C VAL A 242 3.92 12.42 -24.89
N GLY A 243 2.72 12.32 -24.30
CA GLY A 243 1.44 12.38 -25.01
C GLY A 243 0.79 13.76 -25.03
N CYS A 244 0.14 14.16 -23.94
CA CYS A 244 -0.47 15.48 -23.79
C CYS A 244 -0.64 15.85 -22.32
N ILE A 245 -0.63 17.14 -21.97
CA ILE A 245 -0.82 17.59 -20.58
C ILE A 245 -2.28 17.40 -20.11
N GLY A 246 -3.25 17.67 -20.99
CA GLY A 246 -4.68 17.52 -20.72
C GLY A 246 -5.37 18.82 -20.29
N GLN A 247 -6.53 18.68 -19.63
CA GLN A 247 -7.33 19.82 -19.18
C GLN A 247 -6.69 20.50 -17.97
N THR A 248 -6.51 21.82 -18.05
CA THR A 248 -6.16 22.66 -16.90
C THR A 248 -7.42 23.34 -16.37
N SER A 249 -7.63 23.29 -15.06
CA SER A 249 -8.78 23.88 -14.39
C SER A 249 -8.31 24.91 -13.37
N VAL A 250 -9.16 25.91 -13.13
CA VAL A 250 -9.00 26.88 -12.04
C VAL A 250 -10.26 26.83 -11.17
N GLU A 251 -10.11 26.68 -9.85
CA GLU A 251 -11.23 26.53 -8.90
C GLU A 251 -12.21 25.41 -9.27
N GLY A 252 -11.69 24.30 -9.81
CA GLY A 252 -12.48 23.14 -10.22
C GLY A 252 -13.34 23.35 -11.47
N ARG A 253 -13.13 24.43 -12.23
CA ARG A 253 -13.82 24.71 -13.51
C ARG A 253 -12.81 24.88 -14.64
N ARG A 254 -13.24 24.66 -15.89
CA ARG A 254 -12.42 25.00 -17.05
C ARG A 254 -12.22 26.53 -17.10
N ILE A 255 -11.10 26.95 -17.69
CA ILE A 255 -10.76 28.37 -17.77
C ILE A 255 -11.72 29.03 -18.76
N LEU A 256 -12.64 29.83 -18.27
CA LEU A 256 -13.52 30.66 -19.10
C LEU A 256 -12.91 32.06 -19.13
N ILE A 257 -12.40 32.49 -20.29
CA ILE A 257 -11.85 33.85 -20.43
C ILE A 257 -13.04 34.83 -20.34
N CYS A 258 -13.00 35.72 -19.34
CA CYS A 258 -14.10 36.61 -18.97
C CYS A 258 -14.35 37.78 -19.93
N ASP A 259 -13.63 37.92 -21.05
CA ASP A 259 -13.77 39.07 -21.93
C ASP A 259 -14.47 38.71 -23.26
N PRO A 260 -15.74 39.13 -23.47
CA PRO A 260 -16.49 38.86 -24.69
C PRO A 260 -15.97 39.59 -25.93
N GLN A 261 -15.07 40.57 -25.79
CA GLN A 261 -14.68 41.48 -26.90
C GLN A 261 -13.31 41.24 -27.53
N GLU A 262 -12.43 40.38 -26.99
CA GLU A 262 -11.08 40.23 -27.56
C GLU A 262 -10.73 38.80 -28.03
N GLN A 263 -10.68 38.70 -29.37
CA GLN A 263 -9.70 37.99 -30.20
C GLN A 263 -9.84 36.51 -30.61
N PHE A 264 -10.87 35.76 -30.23
CA PHE A 264 -11.10 34.48 -30.90
C PHE A 264 -12.58 34.21 -31.17
N GLY A 265 -12.96 34.19 -32.45
CA GLY A 265 -14.33 34.15 -32.98
C GLY A 265 -15.32 33.22 -32.28
N GLN A 266 -16.61 33.52 -32.47
CA GLN A 266 -17.76 32.87 -31.85
C GLN A 266 -17.61 31.34 -31.77
N GLY A 267 -17.45 30.82 -30.55
CA GLY A 267 -17.42 29.37 -30.28
C GLY A 267 -16.45 28.98 -29.18
N ASP A 268 -16.98 28.27 -28.19
CA ASP A 268 -16.22 27.56 -27.15
C ASP A 268 -15.56 26.35 -27.82
N THR A 269 -14.23 26.39 -27.95
CA THR A 269 -13.44 25.27 -28.47
C THR A 269 -12.57 24.76 -27.35
N LEU A 270 -12.36 23.44 -27.28
CA LEU A 270 -11.65 22.78 -26.18
C LEU A 270 -10.33 23.48 -25.82
N GLY A 271 -9.55 23.94 -26.81
CA GLY A 271 -8.28 24.67 -26.59
C GLY A 271 -8.42 26.09 -26.04
N LYS A 272 -9.56 26.77 -26.19
CA LYS A 272 -9.80 28.10 -25.58
C LYS A 272 -10.15 28.00 -24.10
N CYS A 273 -10.60 26.83 -23.64
CA CYS A 273 -11.04 26.62 -22.27
C CYS A 273 -9.95 26.02 -21.37
N GLY A 274 -8.67 26.18 -21.70
CA GLY A 274 -7.57 25.63 -20.92
C GLY A 274 -7.20 24.17 -21.20
N PHE A 275 -7.67 23.56 -22.30
CA PHE A 275 -7.16 22.25 -22.70
C PHE A 275 -5.81 22.35 -23.40
N VAL A 276 -4.82 21.64 -22.87
CA VAL A 276 -3.46 21.60 -23.41
C VAL A 276 -3.27 20.31 -24.20
N SER A 277 -3.21 20.45 -25.52
CA SER A 277 -3.03 19.35 -26.47
C SER A 277 -1.59 18.91 -26.60
N SER A 278 -0.65 19.84 -26.39
CA SER A 278 0.78 19.59 -26.47
C SER A 278 1.30 18.79 -25.27
N SER A 279 2.41 18.07 -25.46
CA SER A 279 3.17 17.43 -24.39
C SER A 279 4.34 18.31 -23.93
N TYR A 280 4.95 17.97 -22.78
CA TYR A 280 6.17 18.67 -22.37
C TYR A 280 7.33 18.44 -23.34
N PHE A 281 7.38 17.29 -24.02
CA PHE A 281 8.39 17.01 -25.03
C PHE A 281 8.19 17.86 -26.30
N SER A 282 6.94 18.02 -26.78
CA SER A 282 6.67 18.84 -27.97
C SER A 282 6.80 20.34 -27.71
N GLY A 283 6.67 20.77 -26.46
CA GLY A 283 6.62 22.18 -26.07
C GLY A 283 5.21 22.76 -26.16
N LEU A 284 4.96 23.80 -25.37
CA LEU A 284 3.66 24.46 -25.23
C LEU A 284 3.56 25.67 -26.16
N SER A 285 2.38 25.89 -26.74
CA SER A 285 2.04 27.16 -27.37
C SER A 285 1.87 28.28 -26.32
N HIS A 286 1.93 29.55 -26.74
CA HIS A 286 1.80 30.69 -25.84
C HIS A 286 0.48 30.69 -25.03
N THR A 287 -0.63 30.30 -25.65
CA THR A 287 -1.94 30.20 -25.01
C THR A 287 -2.00 29.03 -24.02
N GLU A 288 -1.53 27.85 -24.43
CA GLU A 288 -1.44 26.67 -23.55
C GLU A 288 -0.52 26.93 -22.35
N PHE A 289 0.62 27.60 -22.57
CA PHE A 289 1.54 27.98 -21.52
C PHE A 289 0.86 28.89 -20.50
N PHE A 290 0.14 29.92 -20.97
CA PHE A 290 -0.57 30.84 -20.08
C PHE A 290 -1.63 30.12 -19.22
N PHE A 291 -2.48 29.29 -19.84
CA PHE A 291 -3.47 28.48 -19.12
C PHE A 291 -2.81 27.51 -18.13
N HIS A 292 -1.72 26.87 -18.52
CA HIS A 292 -0.98 25.99 -17.62
C HIS A 292 -0.38 26.74 -16.43
N THR A 293 0.13 27.95 -16.63
CA THR A 293 0.63 28.79 -15.53
C THR A 293 -0.45 29.28 -14.59
N MET A 294 -1.69 29.50 -15.07
CA MET A 294 -2.83 29.85 -14.20
C MET A 294 -3.14 28.73 -13.22
N ALA A 295 -3.31 27.49 -13.72
CA ALA A 295 -3.54 26.33 -12.87
C ALA A 295 -2.34 26.05 -11.94
N GLY A 296 -1.10 26.21 -12.45
CA GLY A 296 0.10 26.07 -11.64
C GLY A 296 0.17 27.09 -10.49
N ARG A 297 -0.28 28.33 -10.72
CA ARG A 297 -0.33 29.39 -9.71
C ARG A 297 -1.33 29.08 -8.60
N GLU A 298 -2.51 28.55 -8.94
CA GLU A 298 -3.49 28.10 -7.94
C GLU A 298 -2.87 27.04 -7.03
N GLY A 299 -2.23 26.01 -7.58
CA GLY A 299 -1.58 24.98 -6.77
C GLY A 299 -0.51 25.51 -5.81
N LEU A 300 0.26 26.51 -6.22
CA LEU A 300 1.25 27.18 -5.36
C LEU A 300 0.60 27.99 -4.24
N ILE A 301 -0.48 28.71 -4.53
CA ILE A 301 -1.23 29.50 -3.54
C ILE A 301 -1.90 28.55 -2.54
N ASP A 302 -2.54 27.50 -3.02
CA ASP A 302 -3.18 26.48 -2.20
C ASP A 302 -2.20 25.85 -1.22
N THR A 303 -1.01 25.51 -1.70
CA THR A 303 0.06 24.96 -0.85
C THR A 303 0.41 25.92 0.28
N ALA A 304 0.52 27.22 0.00
CA ALA A 304 0.83 28.23 1.01
C ALA A 304 -0.31 28.39 2.05
N VAL A 305 -1.57 28.49 1.60
CA VAL A 305 -2.73 28.69 2.48
C VAL A 305 -3.00 27.45 3.34
N LYS A 306 -2.94 26.26 2.74
CA LYS A 306 -3.23 24.99 3.43
C LYS A 306 -2.18 24.66 4.49
N THR A 307 -0.92 25.04 4.29
CA THR A 307 0.15 24.86 5.29
C THR A 307 -0.16 25.60 6.59
N ALA A 308 -0.67 26.84 6.52
CA ALA A 308 -1.01 27.61 7.71
C ALA A 308 -2.21 27.00 8.47
N ASN A 309 -3.27 26.63 7.75
CA ASN A 309 -4.48 26.07 8.35
C ASN A 309 -4.25 24.70 8.99
N THR A 310 -3.51 23.82 8.31
CA THR A 310 -3.21 22.47 8.81
C THR A 310 -2.30 22.49 10.03
N GLY A 311 -1.28 23.37 10.07
CA GLY A 311 -0.44 23.56 11.26
C GLY A 311 -1.22 24.09 12.47
N TYR A 312 -2.16 25.02 12.25
CA TYR A 312 -3.03 25.49 13.33
C TYR A 312 -3.97 24.39 13.85
N LEU A 313 -4.55 23.60 12.95
CA LEU A 313 -5.38 22.45 13.33
C LEU A 313 -4.59 21.41 14.13
N GLN A 314 -3.37 21.07 13.70
CA GLN A 314 -2.46 20.19 14.43
C GLN A 314 -2.23 20.68 15.86
N ARG A 315 -1.92 21.97 16.03
CA ARG A 315 -1.72 22.56 17.36
C ARG A 315 -2.99 22.47 18.22
N ARG A 316 -4.17 22.73 17.64
CA ARG A 316 -5.46 22.64 18.36
C ARG A 316 -5.77 21.22 18.82
N LEU A 317 -5.60 20.22 17.95
CA LEU A 317 -5.78 18.81 18.29
C LEU A 317 -4.81 18.37 19.39
N MET A 318 -3.54 18.77 19.26
CA MET A 318 -2.51 18.48 20.24
C MET A 318 -2.88 19.06 21.61
N LYS A 319 -3.25 20.35 21.67
CA LYS A 319 -3.66 20.99 22.93
C LYS A 319 -4.94 20.42 23.55
N ALA A 320 -5.87 19.94 22.75
CA ALA A 320 -7.07 19.30 23.27
C ALA A 320 -6.77 17.93 23.90
N MET A 321 -5.79 17.19 23.38
CA MET A 321 -5.56 15.78 23.72
C MET A 321 -4.25 15.52 24.50
N GLU A 322 -3.43 16.53 24.78
CA GLU A 322 -2.10 16.35 25.41
C GLU A 322 -2.12 15.66 26.77
N THR A 323 -3.25 15.70 27.48
CA THR A 323 -3.39 15.12 28.82
C THR A 323 -3.89 13.67 28.83
N LEU A 324 -4.28 13.11 27.68
CA LEU A 324 -4.85 11.76 27.64
C LEU A 324 -3.74 10.72 27.71
N THR A 325 -3.82 9.87 28.73
CA THR A 325 -2.85 8.80 29.00
C THR A 325 -3.56 7.50 29.37
N VAL A 326 -2.90 6.37 29.12
CA VAL A 326 -3.39 5.05 29.54
C VAL A 326 -3.00 4.81 31.01
N ALA A 327 -3.97 4.53 31.87
CA ALA A 327 -3.72 4.17 33.26
C ALA A 327 -3.41 2.67 33.42
N TYR A 328 -2.93 2.25 34.59
CA TYR A 328 -2.58 0.85 34.88
C TYR A 328 -3.76 -0.13 34.82
N ASP A 329 -4.98 0.38 34.98
CA ASP A 329 -6.22 -0.37 34.79
C ASP A 329 -6.67 -0.45 33.31
N ARG A 330 -5.83 0.02 32.38
CA ARG A 330 -6.06 0.11 30.92
C ARG A 330 -7.15 1.10 30.50
N THR A 331 -7.67 1.89 31.42
CA THR A 331 -8.58 2.99 31.10
C THR A 331 -7.80 4.17 30.53
N VAL A 332 -8.39 4.91 29.59
CA VAL A 332 -7.83 6.17 29.08
C VAL A 332 -8.40 7.32 29.89
N ARG A 333 -7.52 8.08 30.55
CA ARG A 333 -7.90 9.16 31.45
C ARG A 333 -7.26 10.48 31.06
N ASN A 334 -7.94 11.57 31.38
CA ASN A 334 -7.36 12.91 31.31
C ASN A 334 -6.58 13.28 32.58
N ALA A 335 -5.99 14.47 32.63
CA ALA A 335 -5.27 14.98 33.80
C ALA A 335 -6.12 15.02 35.09
N ASN A 336 -7.44 15.19 34.97
CA ASN A 336 -8.38 15.23 36.09
C ASN A 336 -8.87 13.83 36.53
N GLN A 337 -8.27 12.76 35.99
CA GLN A 337 -8.69 11.36 36.24
C GLN A 337 -10.10 11.01 35.75
N ASN A 338 -10.70 11.83 34.89
CA ASN A 338 -11.94 11.47 34.22
C ASN A 338 -11.65 10.42 33.16
N ILE A 339 -12.43 9.35 33.15
CA ILE A 339 -12.32 8.25 32.19
C ILE A 339 -13.01 8.68 30.88
N LEU A 340 -12.26 8.65 29.77
CA LEU A 340 -12.81 8.84 28.42
C LEU A 340 -13.14 7.50 27.75
N GLN A 341 -12.25 6.52 27.91
CA GLN A 341 -12.46 5.16 27.40
C GLN A 341 -12.17 4.17 28.52
N PHE A 342 -13.07 3.19 28.69
CA PHE A 342 -12.86 2.10 29.65
C PHE A 342 -11.73 1.16 29.22
N GLN A 343 -11.46 1.08 27.92
CA GLN A 343 -10.38 0.31 27.30
C GLN A 343 -9.82 1.11 26.16
N TYR A 344 -8.50 1.10 26.00
CA TYR A 344 -7.85 1.79 24.89
C TYR A 344 -8.29 1.15 23.57
N GLY A 345 -8.76 1.97 22.61
CA GLY A 345 -9.11 1.48 21.27
C GLY A 345 -10.26 0.46 21.20
N ALA A 346 -10.90 0.16 22.34
CA ALA A 346 -11.78 -1.00 22.51
C ALA A 346 -11.11 -2.35 22.14
N ASP A 347 -9.79 -2.44 22.21
CA ASP A 347 -9.02 -3.67 21.97
C ASP A 347 -7.74 -3.79 22.82
N ASP A 348 -7.35 -2.76 23.56
CA ASP A 348 -6.16 -2.68 24.43
C ASP A 348 -4.81 -2.91 23.71
N PHE A 349 -4.79 -2.91 22.37
CA PHE A 349 -3.56 -3.17 21.61
C PHE A 349 -2.90 -1.88 21.15
N ASP A 350 -1.57 -1.85 21.22
CA ASP A 350 -0.77 -0.85 20.52
C ASP A 350 -0.88 -1.10 19.01
N ALA A 351 -1.33 -0.05 18.31
CA ALA A 351 -1.52 -0.03 16.87
C ALA A 351 -0.25 -0.43 16.09
N THR A 352 0.95 -0.25 16.66
CA THR A 352 2.22 -0.67 16.06
C THR A 352 2.27 -2.17 15.78
N TYR A 353 1.67 -3.01 16.63
CA TYR A 353 1.74 -4.47 16.54
C TYR A 353 0.54 -5.13 15.85
N VAL A 354 -0.46 -4.33 15.51
CA VAL A 354 -1.71 -4.78 14.90
C VAL A 354 -1.55 -4.85 13.38
N LEU A 355 -1.83 -6.01 12.80
CA LEU A 355 -1.65 -6.28 11.37
C LEU A 355 -2.98 -6.52 10.66
N ARG A 356 -3.05 -6.08 9.40
CA ARG A 356 -4.17 -6.40 8.51
C ARG A 356 -4.06 -7.87 8.08
N GLN A 357 -5.06 -8.67 8.44
CA GLN A 357 -5.15 -10.09 8.11
C GLN A 357 -6.42 -10.35 7.30
N THR A 358 -6.31 -11.19 6.26
CA THR A 358 -7.45 -11.58 5.44
C THR A 358 -8.12 -12.81 6.02
N LEU A 359 -9.43 -12.75 6.19
CA LEU A 359 -10.30 -13.84 6.61
C LEU A 359 -11.26 -14.22 5.47
N PRO A 360 -10.87 -15.17 4.60
CA PRO A 360 -11.74 -15.68 3.54
C PRO A 360 -13.08 -16.19 4.09
N CYS A 361 -13.05 -16.81 5.28
CA CYS A 361 -14.20 -17.43 5.93
C CYS A 361 -15.38 -16.50 6.23
N LEU A 362 -15.24 -15.17 6.07
CA LEU A 362 -16.35 -14.23 6.24
C LEU A 362 -17.29 -14.17 5.05
N THR A 363 -16.79 -14.39 3.83
CA THR A 363 -17.58 -14.27 2.58
C THR A 363 -17.98 -15.63 2.01
N THR A 364 -17.23 -16.68 2.34
CA THR A 364 -17.47 -18.04 1.84
C THR A 364 -18.80 -18.63 2.32
N SER A 365 -19.45 -19.46 1.50
CA SER A 365 -20.67 -20.19 1.89
C SER A 365 -20.39 -21.19 3.01
N LEU A 366 -21.38 -21.47 3.88
CA LEU A 366 -21.18 -22.39 5.00
C LEU A 366 -20.87 -23.82 4.54
N SER A 367 -21.44 -24.26 3.42
CA SER A 367 -21.20 -25.57 2.82
C SER A 367 -19.77 -25.73 2.32
N GLU A 368 -19.18 -24.68 1.72
CA GLU A 368 -17.77 -24.71 1.30
C GLU A 368 -16.83 -24.69 2.49
N LEU A 369 -17.21 -24.01 3.57
CA LEU A 369 -16.41 -23.96 4.79
C LEU A 369 -16.38 -25.29 5.52
N GLU A 370 -17.51 -26.00 5.58
CA GLU A 370 -17.63 -27.33 6.21
C GLU A 370 -16.63 -28.33 5.64
N ASN A 371 -16.37 -28.29 4.33
CA ASN A 371 -15.40 -29.16 3.66
C ASN A 371 -13.94 -28.97 4.14
N ASN A 372 -13.62 -27.86 4.83
CA ASN A 372 -12.27 -27.60 5.33
C ASN A 372 -12.03 -28.14 6.75
N PHE A 373 -13.07 -28.69 7.39
CA PHE A 373 -13.02 -29.22 8.75
C PHE A 373 -13.24 -30.73 8.73
N GLU A 374 -12.68 -31.43 9.72
CA GLU A 374 -13.03 -32.83 9.94
C GLU A 374 -14.48 -32.94 10.45
N PRO A 375 -15.20 -34.02 10.08
CA PRO A 375 -16.53 -34.29 10.62
C PRO A 375 -16.44 -34.51 12.13
N GLY A 376 -16.89 -33.53 12.91
CA GLY A 376 -16.78 -33.55 14.37
C GLY A 376 -17.22 -32.25 15.06
N GLY A 377 -16.91 -32.14 16.35
CA GLY A 377 -17.31 -30.98 17.18
C GLY A 377 -16.61 -29.66 16.83
N GLU A 378 -15.47 -29.71 16.13
CA GLU A 378 -14.70 -28.53 15.72
C GLU A 378 -15.52 -27.60 14.82
N TRP A 379 -16.17 -28.16 13.79
CA TRP A 379 -17.00 -27.41 12.86
C TRP A 379 -18.17 -26.72 13.55
N GLN A 380 -18.90 -27.44 14.40
CA GLN A 380 -20.07 -26.88 15.09
C GLN A 380 -19.67 -25.69 15.98
N MET A 381 -18.59 -25.84 16.75
CA MET A 381 -18.05 -24.75 17.57
C MET A 381 -17.57 -23.56 16.74
N PHE A 382 -16.91 -23.80 15.61
CA PHE A 382 -16.48 -22.73 14.71
C PHE A 382 -17.67 -22.01 14.08
N LYS A 383 -18.66 -22.75 13.59
CA LYS A 383 -19.89 -22.25 12.98
C LYS A 383 -20.66 -21.34 13.92
N ASP A 384 -20.82 -21.72 15.19
CA ASP A 384 -21.54 -20.91 16.17
C ASP A 384 -20.85 -19.55 16.42
N VAL A 385 -19.52 -19.55 16.57
CA VAL A 385 -18.74 -18.32 16.75
C VAL A 385 -18.75 -17.47 15.47
N LEU A 386 -18.62 -18.10 14.30
CA LEU A 386 -18.64 -17.42 13.01
C LEU A 386 -19.99 -16.76 12.76
N LEU A 387 -21.11 -17.45 13.00
CA LEU A 387 -22.45 -16.89 12.83
C LEU A 387 -22.69 -15.71 13.78
N GLY A 388 -22.35 -15.90 15.07
CA GLY A 388 -22.44 -14.82 16.05
C GLY A 388 -21.58 -13.60 15.70
N PHE A 389 -20.43 -13.82 15.05
CA PHE A 389 -19.58 -12.75 14.54
C PHE A 389 -20.14 -12.13 13.25
N ARG A 390 -20.61 -12.92 12.28
CA ARG A 390 -21.21 -12.43 11.03
C ARG A 390 -22.41 -11.54 11.29
N GLU A 391 -23.37 -11.99 12.11
CA GLU A 391 -24.57 -11.22 12.46
C GLU A 391 -24.25 -9.84 13.04
N ARG A 392 -23.17 -9.73 13.81
CA ARG A 392 -22.76 -8.46 14.45
C ARG A 392 -21.83 -7.64 13.58
N LYS A 393 -20.88 -8.26 12.87
CA LYS A 393 -19.98 -7.58 11.92
C LYS A 393 -20.78 -6.95 10.77
N TRP A 394 -21.80 -7.63 10.25
CA TRP A 394 -22.69 -7.08 9.21
C TRP A 394 -23.47 -5.84 9.66
N ARG A 395 -23.67 -5.62 10.97
CA ARG A 395 -24.30 -4.39 11.48
C ARG A 395 -23.38 -3.16 11.43
N PHE A 396 -22.06 -3.35 11.31
CA PHE A 396 -21.05 -2.28 11.40
C PHE A 396 -20.20 -2.11 10.14
N LEU A 397 -20.24 -3.05 9.19
CA LEU A 397 -19.51 -2.90 7.93
C LEU A 397 -20.17 -1.88 7.00
N LEU A 398 -19.32 -1.09 6.34
CA LEU A 398 -19.70 -0.17 5.26
C LEU A 398 -19.95 -0.92 3.93
N SER A 399 -19.49 -2.18 3.79
CA SER A 399 -19.72 -3.04 2.61
C SER A 399 -19.72 -4.54 2.94
N GLU A 400 -20.52 -5.34 2.22
CA GLU A 400 -20.59 -6.81 2.37
C GLU A 400 -19.31 -7.55 1.95
N SER A 401 -18.35 -6.84 1.35
CA SER A 401 -17.16 -7.41 0.69
C SER A 401 -15.88 -7.41 1.53
N ASP A 402 -15.89 -6.80 2.72
CA ASP A 402 -14.68 -6.61 3.52
C ASP A 402 -14.28 -7.88 4.30
N THR A 403 -13.36 -8.65 3.70
CA THR A 403 -12.82 -9.90 4.24
C THR A 403 -11.69 -9.69 5.25
N PHE A 404 -11.22 -8.48 5.51
CA PHE A 404 -10.05 -8.26 6.37
C PHE A 404 -10.42 -7.84 7.81
N VAL A 405 -9.49 -8.09 8.73
CA VAL A 405 -9.54 -7.69 10.14
C VAL A 405 -8.15 -7.23 10.59
N TYR A 406 -8.11 -6.44 11.66
CA TYR A 406 -6.87 -5.97 12.27
C TYR A 406 -6.63 -6.74 13.57
N CYS A 407 -5.58 -7.56 13.60
CA CYS A 407 -5.25 -8.41 14.75
C CYS A 407 -3.75 -8.42 15.07
N PRO A 408 -3.36 -8.54 16.35
CA PRO A 408 -1.96 -8.59 16.77
C PRO A 408 -1.29 -9.86 16.26
N GLY A 409 -0.14 -9.70 15.62
CA GLY A 409 0.65 -10.80 15.06
C GLY A 409 -0.06 -11.55 13.94
N SER A 410 0.62 -11.68 12.78
CA SER A 410 0.08 -12.48 11.67
C SER A 410 0.12 -13.97 12.05
N VAL A 411 -1.05 -14.57 12.25
CA VAL A 411 -1.16 -16.01 12.58
C VAL A 411 -0.66 -16.84 11.40
N GLU A 412 -0.92 -16.38 10.17
CA GLU A 412 -0.42 -17.00 8.95
C GLU A 412 1.12 -16.95 8.87
N ASP A 413 1.75 -15.83 9.21
CA ASP A 413 3.22 -15.71 9.18
C ASP A 413 3.86 -16.64 10.23
N ILE A 414 3.25 -16.73 11.41
CA ILE A 414 3.70 -17.64 12.47
C ILE A 414 3.58 -19.09 12.01
N TYR A 415 2.42 -19.48 11.45
CA TYR A 415 2.21 -20.80 10.89
C TYR A 415 3.29 -21.16 9.86
N MET A 416 3.54 -20.27 8.91
CA MET A 416 4.54 -20.47 7.85
C MET A 416 5.95 -20.55 8.41
N MET A 417 6.29 -19.74 9.40
CA MET A 417 7.58 -19.78 10.09
C MET A 417 7.81 -21.14 10.77
N PHE A 418 6.82 -21.67 11.48
CA PHE A 418 6.91 -22.98 12.11
C PHE A 418 6.90 -24.12 11.10
N GLN A 419 6.17 -23.99 9.98
CA GLN A 419 6.21 -24.94 8.87
C GLN A 419 7.60 -25.02 8.25
N ALA A 420 8.24 -23.87 8.01
CA ALA A 420 9.60 -23.79 7.50
C ALA A 420 10.59 -24.41 8.49
N ARG A 421 10.43 -24.14 9.79
CA ARG A 421 11.23 -24.72 10.86
C ARG A 421 11.11 -26.24 10.89
N SER A 422 9.90 -26.77 10.88
CA SER A 422 9.64 -28.21 10.91
C SER A 422 10.33 -28.95 9.76
N LYS A 423 10.19 -28.43 8.54
CA LYS A 423 10.87 -28.98 7.35
C LYS A 423 12.40 -28.93 7.46
N MET A 424 12.95 -27.83 7.98
CA MET A 424 14.39 -27.63 8.12
C MET A 424 15.03 -28.64 9.10
N TYR A 425 14.37 -28.90 10.23
CA TYR A 425 14.89 -29.80 11.26
C TYR A 425 14.57 -31.28 11.02
N LYS A 426 13.83 -31.63 9.95
CA LYS A 426 13.39 -33.01 9.64
C LYS A 426 12.80 -33.71 10.88
N LEU A 427 11.98 -32.99 11.64
CA LEU A 427 11.38 -33.54 12.86
C LEU A 427 10.49 -34.73 12.46
N ALA A 428 10.81 -35.92 12.99
CA ALA A 428 10.08 -37.15 12.68
C ALA A 428 8.63 -37.06 13.14
N GLU A 429 7.71 -37.66 12.37
CA GLU A 429 6.27 -37.77 12.64
C GLU A 429 5.96 -38.76 13.79
N SER A 430 6.75 -38.76 14.86
CA SER A 430 6.63 -39.79 15.91
C SER A 430 5.53 -39.51 16.95
N ASP A 431 5.04 -38.26 17.03
CA ASP A 431 3.92 -37.85 17.89
C ASP A 431 2.96 -36.92 17.12
N CYS A 432 1.98 -37.51 16.47
CA CYS A 432 0.93 -36.76 15.76
C CYS A 432 -0.15 -36.31 16.74
N LEU A 433 -0.55 -35.04 16.63
CA LEU A 433 -1.63 -34.45 17.41
C LEU A 433 -2.96 -35.11 17.05
N SER A 434 -3.82 -35.40 18.02
CA SER A 434 -5.20 -35.83 17.73
C SER A 434 -6.15 -34.63 17.52
N SER A 435 -7.23 -34.83 16.76
CA SER A 435 -8.25 -33.80 16.50
C SER A 435 -8.85 -33.21 17.79
N ALA A 436 -9.11 -34.07 18.79
CA ALA A 436 -9.63 -33.65 20.09
C ALA A 436 -8.62 -32.83 20.91
N GLU A 437 -7.33 -33.19 20.89
CA GLU A 437 -6.28 -32.44 21.57
C GLU A 437 -6.03 -31.08 20.91
N CYS A 438 -6.08 -31.01 19.57
CA CYS A 438 -5.99 -29.76 18.83
C CYS A 438 -7.09 -28.79 19.26
N LEU A 439 -8.35 -29.26 19.24
CA LEU A 439 -9.50 -28.48 19.67
C LEU A 439 -9.37 -27.99 21.12
N ALA A 440 -8.96 -28.86 22.04
CA ALA A 440 -8.78 -28.51 23.45
C ALA A 440 -7.72 -27.41 23.65
N ARG A 441 -6.59 -27.51 22.94
CA ARG A 441 -5.50 -26.53 23.02
C ARG A 441 -5.86 -25.19 22.40
N VAL A 442 -6.54 -25.19 21.25
CA VAL A 442 -7.03 -23.95 20.60
C VAL A 442 -8.09 -23.27 21.46
N ASN A 443 -8.95 -24.03 22.14
CA ASN A 443 -9.91 -23.47 23.10
C ASN A 443 -9.20 -22.82 24.29
N LYS A 444 -8.20 -23.50 24.86
CA LYS A 444 -7.37 -22.95 25.93
C LYS A 444 -6.66 -21.66 25.48
N LEU A 445 -6.17 -21.60 24.24
CA LEU A 445 -5.59 -20.38 23.67
C LEU A 445 -6.63 -19.25 23.58
N CYS A 446 -7.81 -19.52 23.03
CA CYS A 446 -8.89 -18.54 22.93
C CYS A 446 -9.39 -18.03 24.30
N GLU A 447 -9.27 -18.83 25.35
CA GLU A 447 -9.57 -18.44 26.73
C GLU A 447 -8.43 -17.62 27.36
N GLY A 448 -7.18 -17.97 27.08
CA GLY A 448 -6.00 -17.29 27.61
C GLY A 448 -5.69 -15.94 26.94
N CYS A 449 -6.09 -15.74 25.68
CA CYS A 449 -6.02 -14.47 24.97
C CYS A 449 -7.13 -13.52 25.47
N CYS A 450 -7.07 -13.11 26.73
CA CYS A 450 -8.04 -12.20 27.36
C CYS A 450 -7.94 -10.78 26.79
N VAL A 451 -8.77 -10.49 25.78
CA VAL A 451 -9.06 -9.12 25.29
C VAL A 451 -10.47 -8.75 25.75
N ALA A 452 -10.63 -7.58 26.35
CA ALA A 452 -11.74 -7.28 27.25
C ALA A 452 -13.00 -6.62 26.63
N PRO A 453 -13.20 -6.64 25.30
CA PRO A 453 -14.54 -6.68 24.73
C PRO A 453 -14.82 -7.95 23.93
N TRP A 454 -16.05 -8.48 24.12
CA TRP A 454 -16.53 -9.70 23.46
C TRP A 454 -16.42 -9.65 21.93
N SER A 455 -16.61 -8.47 21.32
CA SER A 455 -16.54 -8.28 19.87
C SER A 455 -15.16 -8.60 19.30
N TYR A 456 -14.11 -8.12 19.96
CA TYR A 456 -12.74 -8.40 19.56
C TYR A 456 -12.35 -9.84 19.86
N ARG A 457 -12.75 -10.36 21.02
CA ARG A 457 -12.54 -11.77 21.38
C ARG A 457 -13.14 -12.72 20.35
N ALA A 458 -14.35 -12.44 19.87
CA ALA A 458 -15.00 -13.22 18.81
C ALA A 458 -14.22 -13.12 17.48
N CYS A 459 -13.78 -11.91 17.09
CA CYS A 459 -12.97 -11.70 15.88
C CYS A 459 -11.68 -12.52 15.91
N TYR A 460 -10.92 -12.41 17.00
CA TYR A 460 -9.65 -13.12 17.17
C TYR A 460 -9.86 -14.64 17.29
N ALA A 461 -10.92 -15.08 17.96
CA ALA A 461 -11.27 -16.50 18.03
C ALA A 461 -11.61 -17.09 16.66
N VAL A 462 -12.34 -16.36 15.79
CA VAL A 462 -12.59 -16.78 14.40
C VAL A 462 -11.26 -16.91 13.65
N LEU A 463 -10.37 -15.93 13.78
CA LEU A 463 -9.06 -15.94 13.12
C LEU A 463 -8.18 -17.11 13.58
N LEU A 464 -8.09 -17.35 14.89
CA LEU A 464 -7.30 -18.44 15.45
C LEU A 464 -7.86 -19.80 15.01
N ARG A 465 -9.17 -20.02 15.15
CA ARG A 465 -9.81 -21.29 14.77
C ARG A 465 -9.73 -21.56 13.26
N TRP A 466 -9.80 -20.53 12.43
CA TRP A 466 -9.68 -20.68 10.98
C TRP A 466 -8.27 -21.15 10.56
N ASN A 467 -7.23 -20.54 11.13
CA ASN A 467 -5.84 -20.84 10.77
C ASN A 467 -5.28 -22.08 11.49
N LEU A 468 -5.78 -22.38 12.70
CA LEU A 468 -5.33 -23.50 13.54
C LEU A 468 -6.26 -24.71 13.48
N ARG A 469 -6.99 -24.87 12.37
CA ARG A 469 -7.84 -26.03 12.13
C ARG A 469 -7.02 -27.32 12.08
N TYR A 470 -7.59 -28.43 12.53
CA TYR A 470 -6.86 -29.71 12.59
C TYR A 470 -6.23 -30.10 11.24
N GLU A 471 -7.00 -29.99 10.15
CA GLU A 471 -6.54 -30.36 8.80
C GLU A 471 -5.29 -29.56 8.35
N ALA A 472 -5.15 -28.31 8.81
CA ALA A 472 -3.99 -27.48 8.50
C ALA A 472 -2.77 -27.80 9.37
N VAL A 473 -3.01 -28.33 10.58
CA VAL A 473 -1.99 -28.50 11.62
C VAL A 473 -1.55 -29.95 11.79
N ARG A 474 -2.28 -30.93 11.25
CA ARG A 474 -2.01 -32.37 11.40
C ARG A 474 -0.57 -32.81 11.07
N THR A 475 0.14 -32.04 10.25
CA THR A 475 1.52 -32.29 9.86
C THR A 475 2.55 -31.89 10.93
N PHE A 476 2.15 -31.16 11.97
CA PHE A 476 3.04 -30.71 13.02
C PHE A 476 3.14 -31.75 14.14
N PRO A 477 4.37 -32.04 14.62
CA PRO A 477 4.55 -32.73 15.88
C PRO A 477 3.94 -31.94 17.04
N THR A 478 3.45 -32.67 18.04
CA THR A 478 2.79 -32.10 19.23
C THR A 478 3.58 -30.97 19.91
N HIS A 479 4.90 -31.13 20.08
CA HIS A 479 5.75 -30.12 20.70
C HIS A 479 5.90 -28.84 19.86
N VAL A 480 5.97 -28.96 18.53
CA VAL A 480 6.08 -27.81 17.62
C VAL A 480 4.78 -27.01 17.63
N PHE A 481 3.64 -27.70 17.71
CA PHE A 481 2.35 -27.05 17.84
C PHE A 481 2.26 -26.26 19.15
N ASP A 482 2.71 -26.83 20.27
CA ASP A 482 2.73 -26.13 21.56
C ASP A 482 3.63 -24.89 21.55
N ASP A 483 4.82 -24.98 20.94
CA ASP A 483 5.70 -23.83 20.74
C ASP A 483 5.05 -22.73 19.89
N MET A 484 4.28 -23.12 18.86
CA MET A 484 3.55 -22.18 18.01
C MET A 484 2.45 -21.46 18.78
N LEU A 485 1.67 -22.18 19.60
CA LEU A 485 0.65 -21.57 20.46
C LEU A 485 1.27 -20.64 21.50
N ALA A 486 2.43 -21.02 22.06
CA ALA A 486 3.18 -20.18 22.98
C ALA A 486 3.68 -18.90 22.31
N GLU A 487 4.16 -18.97 21.06
CA GLU A 487 4.60 -17.80 20.29
C GLU A 487 3.43 -16.86 19.95
N ILE A 488 2.26 -17.39 19.56
CA ILE A 488 1.04 -16.60 19.36
C ILE A 488 0.70 -15.86 20.67
N THR A 489 0.60 -16.60 21.78
CA THR A 489 0.32 -16.03 23.10
C THR A 489 1.32 -14.92 23.44
N ARG A 490 2.62 -15.15 23.24
CA ARG A 490 3.68 -14.19 23.50
C ARG A 490 3.48 -12.91 22.68
N ARG A 491 3.24 -13.02 21.37
CA ARG A 491 3.03 -11.86 20.49
C ARG A 491 1.77 -11.07 20.86
N THR A 492 0.68 -11.74 21.24
CA THR A 492 -0.54 -11.06 21.72
C THR A 492 -0.25 -10.27 22.99
N HIS A 493 0.51 -10.81 23.95
CA HIS A 493 0.87 -10.09 25.17
C HIS A 493 1.79 -8.88 24.89
N TYR A 494 2.77 -9.03 24.00
CA TYR A 494 3.65 -7.91 23.59
C TYR A 494 2.92 -6.81 22.83
N ALA A 495 1.81 -7.14 22.18
CA ALA A 495 1.01 -6.16 21.44
C ALA A 495 0.14 -5.29 22.36
N LEU A 496 0.00 -5.61 23.64
CA LEU A 496 -0.80 -4.80 24.57
C LEU A 496 -0.18 -3.42 24.77
N VAL A 497 -1.04 -2.41 24.84
CA VAL A 497 -0.64 -1.03 25.08
C VAL A 497 0.03 -0.89 26.45
N ALA A 498 1.11 -0.11 26.50
CA ALA A 498 1.83 0.12 27.74
C ALA A 498 1.11 1.14 28.63
N PRO A 499 0.92 0.88 29.93
CA PRO A 499 0.47 1.90 30.87
C PRO A 499 1.41 3.11 30.87
N GLY A 500 0.86 4.31 30.93
CA GLY A 500 1.59 5.57 30.86
C GLY A 500 1.81 6.10 29.43
N GLU A 501 1.36 5.37 28.41
CA GLU A 501 1.46 5.85 27.03
C GLU A 501 0.60 7.10 26.79
N ALA A 502 1.21 8.12 26.17
CA ALA A 502 0.58 9.41 25.87
C ALA A 502 -0.32 9.33 24.61
N VAL A 503 -1.36 8.49 24.69
CA VAL A 503 -2.24 8.14 23.57
C VAL A 503 -2.96 9.34 22.95
N GLY A 504 -3.22 10.41 23.73
CA GLY A 504 -3.83 11.61 23.18
C GLY A 504 -2.89 12.40 22.27
N ALA A 505 -1.61 12.49 22.64
CA ALA A 505 -0.59 13.09 21.79
C ALA A 505 -0.38 12.29 20.51
N LEU A 506 -0.30 10.96 20.65
CA LEU A 506 -0.18 10.04 19.54
C LEU A 506 -1.36 10.17 18.56
N SER A 507 -2.58 10.21 19.09
CA SER A 507 -3.81 10.35 18.29
C SER A 507 -3.88 11.71 17.59
N ALA A 508 -3.52 12.80 18.28
CA ALA A 508 -3.48 14.13 17.71
C ALA A 508 -2.56 14.20 16.49
N GLN A 509 -1.34 13.68 16.62
CA GLN A 509 -0.35 13.63 15.55
C GLN A 509 -0.81 12.73 14.41
N SER A 510 -1.33 11.55 14.75
CA SER A 510 -1.79 10.56 13.77
C SER A 510 -2.93 11.08 12.89
N ILE A 511 -3.83 11.89 13.44
CA ILE A 511 -4.93 12.54 12.69
C ILE A 511 -4.43 13.76 11.91
N SER A 512 -3.55 14.56 12.49
CA SER A 512 -3.14 15.85 11.90
C SER A 512 -2.16 15.73 10.75
N GLU A 513 -1.19 14.81 10.81
CA GLU A 513 -0.20 14.63 9.74
C GLU A 513 -0.86 14.31 8.38
N PRO A 514 -1.80 13.35 8.25
CA PRO A 514 -2.43 13.06 6.95
C PRO A 514 -3.28 14.22 6.44
N LEU A 515 -3.82 15.07 7.33
CA LEU A 515 -4.61 16.25 6.92
C LEU A 515 -3.74 17.29 6.20
N THR A 516 -2.45 17.41 6.56
CA THR A 516 -1.50 18.24 5.80
C THR A 516 -1.35 17.76 4.35
N GLN A 517 -1.49 16.45 4.11
CA GLN A 517 -1.41 15.85 2.78
C GLN A 517 -2.74 15.88 2.02
N LEU A 518 -3.87 15.66 2.70
CA LEU A 518 -5.21 15.59 2.09
C LEU A 518 -5.65 16.91 1.47
N THR A 519 -5.35 18.02 2.14
CA THR A 519 -5.74 19.35 1.64
C THR A 519 -5.13 19.65 0.27
N LEU A 520 -3.97 19.10 -0.08
CA LEU A 520 -3.36 19.28 -1.40
C LEU A 520 -4.07 18.51 -2.52
N ASN A 521 -4.74 17.39 -2.21
CA ASN A 521 -5.26 16.47 -3.23
C ASN A 521 -6.72 16.75 -3.64
N THR A 522 -7.55 17.34 -2.76
CA THR A 522 -8.99 17.55 -3.04
C THR A 522 -9.30 18.61 -4.08
N CYS A 523 -8.31 19.43 -4.49
CA CYS A 523 -8.47 20.47 -5.51
C CYS A 523 -7.77 20.12 -6.84
N GLY A 524 -7.03 19.00 -6.89
CA GLY A 524 -6.21 18.61 -8.04
C GLY A 524 -6.76 17.44 -8.86
N THR A 525 -7.98 16.99 -8.57
CA THR A 525 -8.73 15.96 -9.32
C THR A 525 -10.09 16.52 -9.71
#